data_AF-A0A067P4K4-F1
#
_entry.id   AF-A0A067P4K4-F1
#
_cell.length_a   1.000
_cell.length_b   1.000
_cell.length_c   1.000
_cell.angle_alpha   90.00
_cell.angle_beta   90.00
_cell.angle_gamma   90.00
#
_symmetry.space_group_name_H-M   'P 1'
#
loop_
_entity.id
_entity.type
_entity.pdbx_description
1 polymer ?
#
loop_
_entity_poly.entity_id
_entity_poly.type
_entity_poly.pdbx_seq_one_letter_code
_entity_poly.pdbx_strand_id
1 'polypeptide(L)' 'MVNGMLVDKTSDTTITCDPCVQAKHHREPFPQVSTTPIREIGELTVADVWGPARMETITGYCYAATYTDGKS' A
#
# COMPACT_ATOMS: atom_id res chain seq x y z
N MET A 1 21.86 19.66 2.32
CA MET A 1 23.15 19.20 2.86
C MET A 1 23.21 19.63 4.32
N VAL A 2 23.42 18.71 5.27
CA VAL A 2 23.40 19.01 6.71
C VAL A 2 24.82 19.38 7.17
N ASN A 3 24.96 20.49 7.89
CA ASN A 3 26.25 20.90 8.49
C ASN A 3 26.45 20.20 9.84
N GLY A 4 27.69 19.77 10.14
CA GLY A 4 28.05 19.16 11.43
C GLY A 4 28.08 17.62 11.47
N MET A 5 27.83 16.93 10.35
CA MET A 5 27.99 15.48 10.28
C MET A 5 29.45 15.11 10.00
N LEU A 6 30.09 14.45 10.96
CA LEU A 6 31.42 13.84 10.77
C LEU A 6 31.25 12.51 10.04
N VAL A 7 31.65 12.48 8.77
CA VAL A 7 31.62 11.28 7.94
C VAL A 7 33.04 10.74 7.84
N ASP A 8 33.23 9.50 8.29
CA ASP A 8 34.47 8.77 8.04
C ASP A 8 34.54 8.42 6.54
N LYS A 9 35.55 8.93 5.84
CA LYS A 9 35.74 8.72 4.40
C LYS A 9 36.61 7.50 4.09
N THR A 10 37.14 6.85 5.13
CA THR A 10 37.99 5.65 5.00
C THR A 10 37.20 4.36 5.11
N SER A 11 35.93 4.44 5.51
CA SER A 11 35.02 3.30 5.59
C SER A 11 34.80 2.68 4.21
N ASP A 12 34.75 1.35 4.17
CA ASP A 12 34.47 0.58 2.96
C ASP A 12 33.06 0.90 2.42
N THR A 13 32.99 1.37 1.17
CA THR A 13 31.75 1.73 0.49
C THR A 13 30.91 0.52 0.08
N THR A 14 31.44 -0.70 0.23
CA THR A 14 30.72 -1.95 -0.05
C THR A 14 29.89 -2.45 1.14
N ILE A 15 30.04 -1.83 2.33
CA ILE A 15 29.28 -2.20 3.52
C ILE A 15 27.81 -1.85 3.30
N THR A 16 26.99 -2.88 3.18
CA THR A 16 25.53 -2.75 3.17
C THR A 16 25.00 -2.86 4.59
N CYS A 17 24.39 -1.78 5.10
CA CYS A 17 23.73 -1.77 6.40
C CYS A 17 22.24 -2.09 6.22
N ASP A 18 21.83 -3.34 6.44
CA ASP A 18 20.43 -3.77 6.28
C ASP A 18 19.43 -2.89 7.07
N PRO A 19 19.69 -2.54 8.36
CA PRO A 19 18.80 -1.64 9.09
C PRO A 19 18.70 -0.25 8.46
N CYS A 20 19.80 0.27 7.91
CA CYS A 20 19.84 1.57 7.27
C CYS A 20 19.06 1.57 5.95
N VAL A 21 19.16 0.48 5.17
CA VAL A 21 18.40 0.29 3.92
C VAL A 21 16.91 0.18 4.21
N GLN A 22 16.52 -0.61 5.22
CA GLN A 22 15.12 -0.77 5.62
C GLN A 22 14.53 0.53 6.20
N ALA A 23 15.29 1.27 7.03
CA ALA A 23 14.82 2.50 7.66
C ALA A 23 14.82 3.71 6.72
N LYS A 24 15.66 3.72 5.66
CA LYS A 24 15.73 4.79 4.65
C LYS A 24 15.04 4.41 3.34
N HIS A 25 14.09 3.49 3.40
CA HIS A 25 13.46 3.00 2.19
C HIS A 25 12.57 4.09 1.56
N HIS A 26 13.11 4.83 0.59
CA HIS A 26 12.29 5.48 -0.43
C HIS A 26 11.77 4.34 -1.30
N ARG A 27 10.53 3.91 -1.07
CA ARG A 27 9.92 2.88 -1.91
C ARG A 27 9.57 3.55 -3.24
N GLU A 28 10.03 2.97 -4.35
CA GLU A 28 9.46 3.31 -5.66
C GLU A 28 7.94 3.18 -5.56
N PRO A 29 7.17 4.21 -5.96
CA PRO A 29 5.73 4.15 -5.87
C PRO A 29 5.24 2.98 -6.73
N PHE A 30 4.26 2.25 -6.21
CA PHE A 30 3.52 1.35 -7.08
C PHE A 30 2.85 2.15 -8.20
N PRO A 31 2.70 1.55 -9.40
CA PRO A 31 1.89 2.16 -10.45
C PRO A 31 0.51 2.54 -9.90
N GLN A 32 0.06 3.75 -10.22
CA GLN A 32 -1.22 4.27 -9.73
C GLN A 32 -2.43 3.55 -10.35
N VAL A 33 -2.22 2.85 -11.47
CA VAL A 33 -3.27 2.17 -12.22
C VAL A 33 -2.87 0.72 -12.43
N SER A 34 -3.82 -0.19 -12.24
CA SER A 34 -3.64 -1.61 -12.57
C SER A 34 -3.43 -1.78 -14.07
N THR A 35 -2.44 -2.57 -14.45
CA THR A 35 -2.22 -2.96 -15.84
C THR A 35 -3.01 -4.20 -16.24
N THR A 36 -3.85 -4.73 -15.34
CA THR A 36 -4.66 -5.92 -15.60
C THR A 36 -5.85 -5.53 -16.47
N PRO A 37 -5.96 -6.01 -17.72
CA PRO A 37 -7.10 -5.71 -18.57
C PRO A 37 -8.34 -6.49 -18.08
N ILE A 38 -9.48 -5.80 -17.99
CA ILE A 38 -10.79 -6.39 -17.70
C ILE A 38 -11.64 -6.26 -18.97
N ARG A 39 -11.81 -7.38 -19.67
CA ARG A 39 -12.44 -7.46 -20.98
C ARG A 39 -13.95 -7.56 -20.87
N GLU A 40 -14.46 -8.44 -20.02
CA GLU A 40 -15.88 -8.78 -19.95
C GLU A 40 -16.46 -8.55 -18.55
N ILE A 41 -17.79 -8.39 -18.48
CA ILE A 41 -18.53 -8.38 -17.21
C ILE A 41 -18.38 -9.76 -16.54
N GLY A 42 -18.08 -9.77 -15.24
CA GLY A 42 -17.89 -11.00 -14.46
C GLY A 42 -16.47 -11.55 -14.46
N GLU A 43 -15.53 -10.92 -15.18
CA GLU A 43 -14.13 -11.37 -15.23
C GLU A 43 -13.37 -11.05 -13.92
N LEU A 44 -13.72 -9.95 -13.26
CA LEU A 44 -13.13 -9.55 -11.98
C LEU A 44 -14.22 -8.99 -11.06
N THR A 45 -14.40 -9.60 -9.89
CA THR A 45 -15.19 -9.01 -8.79
C THR A 45 -14.24 -8.53 -7.70
N VAL A 46 -14.28 -7.24 -7.42
CA VAL A 46 -13.58 -6.65 -6.28
C VAL A 46 -14.54 -6.69 -5.09
N ALA A 47 -14.09 -7.30 -3.99
CA ALA A 47 -14.85 -7.39 -2.75
C ALA A 47 -14.14 -6.59 -1.65
N ASP A 48 -14.91 -5.85 -0.86
CA ASP A 48 -14.41 -5.14 0.31
C ASP A 48 -15.41 -5.24 1.47
N VAL A 49 -14.92 -5.05 2.69
CA VAL A 49 -15.74 -4.99 3.89
C VAL A 49 -15.49 -3.66 4.59
N TRP A 50 -16.52 -2.83 4.59
CA TRP A 50 -16.53 -1.59 5.36
C TRP A 50 -17.06 -1.84 6.78
N GLY A 51 -16.26 -1.49 7.78
CA GLY A 51 -16.66 -1.47 9.18
C GLY A 51 -15.49 -1.70 10.16
N PRO A 52 -15.77 -1.72 11.48
CA PRO A 52 -17.08 -1.53 12.10
C PRO A 52 -17.58 -0.09 11.95
N ALA A 53 -18.85 0.07 11.61
CA ALA A 53 -19.55 1.33 11.62
C ALA A 53 -19.74 1.83 13.07
N ARG A 54 -19.74 3.16 13.25
CA ARG A 54 -19.99 3.77 14.57
C ARG A 54 -21.42 3.59 15.05
N MET A 55 -22.36 3.45 14.12
CA MET A 55 -23.79 3.28 14.37
C MET A 55 -24.24 2.02 13.67
N GLU A 56 -25.09 1.25 14.33
CA GLU A 56 -25.68 0.05 13.76
C GLU A 56 -26.82 0.40 12.81
N THR A 57 -27.12 -0.50 11.87
CA THR A 57 -28.38 -0.44 11.12
C THR A 57 -29.57 -0.67 12.05
N ILE A 58 -30.78 -0.38 11.57
CA ILE A 58 -32.03 -0.67 12.31
C ILE A 58 -32.13 -2.15 12.73
N THR A 59 -31.49 -3.04 11.98
CA THR A 59 -31.47 -4.50 12.21
C THR A 59 -30.23 -4.98 12.98
N GLY A 60 -29.36 -4.08 13.46
CA GLY A 60 -28.21 -4.40 14.31
C GLY A 60 -26.92 -4.80 13.58
N TYR A 61 -26.77 -4.46 12.30
CA TYR A 61 -25.53 -4.73 11.56
C TYR A 61 -24.57 -3.54 11.61
N CYS A 62 -23.27 -3.82 11.72
CA CYS A 62 -22.20 -2.80 11.79
C CYS A 62 -21.19 -2.89 10.63
N TYR A 63 -21.40 -3.82 9.70
CA TYR A 63 -20.50 -4.07 8.59
C TYR A 63 -21.29 -4.13 7.29
N ALA A 64 -20.67 -3.63 6.22
CA ALA A 64 -21.19 -3.75 4.87
C ALA A 64 -20.15 -4.47 4.01
N ALA A 65 -20.51 -5.62 3.44
CA ALA A 65 -19.72 -6.25 2.40
C ALA A 65 -20.17 -5.69 1.04
N THR A 66 -19.22 -5.17 0.27
CA THR A 66 -19.46 -4.65 -1.07
C THR A 66 -18.81 -5.57 -2.09
N TYR A 67 -19.49 -5.75 -3.22
CA TYR A 67 -19.01 -6.51 -4.36
C TYR A 67 -19.22 -5.62 -5.59
N THR A 68 -18.15 -5.36 -6.33
CA THR A 68 -18.18 -4.51 -7.52
C THR A 68 -17.55 -5.25 -8.67
N ASP A 69 -18.25 -5.31 -9.79
CA ASP A 69 -17.66 -5.80 -11.03
C ASP A 69 -16.61 -4.80 -11.51
N GLY A 70 -15.42 -5.29 -11.85
CA GLY A 70 -14.33 -4.46 -12.32
C GLY A 70 -14.57 -3.93 -13.74
N LYS A 71 -15.53 -4.51 -14.49
CA LYS A 71 -16.05 -3.95 -15.73
C LYS A 71 -17.21 -3.01 -15.40
N SER A 72 -17.07 -1.74 -15.79
CA SER A 72 -18.11 -0.72 -15.66
C SER A 72 -18.43 -0.08 -17.00
#